data_AF-A0AAJ6FL92-F1
#
_entry.id   AF-A0AAJ6FL92-F1
#
_cell.length_a   1.000
_cell.length_b   1.000
_cell.length_c   1.000
_cell.angle_alpha   90.00
_cell.angle_beta   90.00
_cell.angle_gamma   90.00
#
_symmetry.space_group_name_H-M   'P 1'
#
loop_
_entity.id
_entity.type
_entity.pdbx_description
1 polymer ?
#
loop_
_entity_poly.entity_id
_entity_poly.type
_entity_poly.pdbx_seq_one_letter_code
_entity_poly.pdbx_strand_id
1 'polypeptide(L)'
;MLKYFLNFYIYIMIVIRLSKKEKNFYYINAIYKKKSVNGKIIKRIGFLNSLINYGKSFFINYKILSFFIKNGAKMSKRLYSISKI
;
A
#
# COMPACT_ATOMS: atom_id res chain seq x y z
N MET A 1 10.33 -29.68 -6.95
CA MET A 1 9.56 -29.39 -5.72
C MET A 1 10.10 -28.18 -4.96
N LEU A 2 11.40 -28.08 -4.67
CA LEU A 2 12.02 -26.93 -3.98
C LEU A 2 11.75 -25.56 -4.61
N LYS A 3 11.68 -25.47 -5.95
CA LYS A 3 11.41 -24.22 -6.68
C LYS A 3 10.02 -23.62 -6.40
N TYR A 4 9.04 -24.45 -6.03
CA TYR A 4 7.71 -24.02 -5.63
C TYR A 4 7.69 -23.53 -4.18
N PHE A 5 8.42 -24.21 -3.29
CA PHE A 5 8.56 -23.83 -1.88
C PHE A 5 9.32 -22.50 -1.72
N LEU A 6 10.40 -22.31 -2.49
CA LEU A 6 11.16 -21.07 -2.50
C LEU A 6 10.32 -19.89 -3.03
N ASN A 7 9.54 -20.13 -4.09
CA ASN A 7 8.58 -19.14 -4.58
C ASN A 7 7.55 -18.79 -3.50
N PHE A 8 7.04 -19.77 -2.74
CA PHE A 8 6.08 -19.53 -1.66
C PHE A 8 6.64 -18.62 -0.55
N TYR A 9 7.88 -18.84 -0.14
CA TYR A 9 8.55 -18.06 0.92
C TYR A 9 8.95 -16.64 0.47
N ILE A 10 9.17 -16.42 -0.82
CA ILE A 10 9.48 -15.09 -1.38
C ILE A 10 8.26 -14.14 -1.34
N TYR A 11 7.05 -14.64 -1.08
CA TYR A 11 5.80 -13.86 -1.04
C TYR A 11 5.47 -13.14 0.28
N ILE A 12 6.32 -13.24 1.31
CA ILE A 12 5.87 -12.98 2.69
C ILE A 12 5.79 -11.49 3.07
N MET A 13 6.39 -10.56 2.31
CA MET A 13 6.38 -9.16 2.72
C MET A 13 5.15 -8.39 2.23
N ILE A 14 4.35 -7.90 3.17
CA ILE A 14 3.25 -6.96 2.91
C ILE A 14 3.82 -5.55 2.80
N VAL A 15 3.39 -4.81 1.77
CA VAL A 15 3.78 -3.42 1.56
C VAL A 15 2.54 -2.56 1.39
N ILE A 16 2.56 -1.40 2.03
CA ILE A 16 1.54 -0.36 1.92
C ILE A 16 2.04 0.66 0.90
N ARG A 17 1.37 0.73 -0.25
CA ARG A 17 1.79 1.57 -1.38
C ARG A 17 0.61 2.25 -2.07
N LEU A 18 0.93 3.31 -2.81
CA LEU A 18 -0.01 3.96 -3.72
C LEU A 18 -0.20 3.11 -4.97
N SER A 19 -1.43 3.06 -5.45
CA SER A 19 -1.81 2.42 -6.71
C SER A 19 -2.70 3.38 -7.47
N LYS A 20 -2.32 3.68 -8.71
CA LYS A 20 -3.04 4.63 -9.56
C LYS A 20 -4.39 4.03 -9.94
N LYS A 21 -5.47 4.78 -9.75
CA LYS A 21 -6.80 4.42 -10.25
C LYS A 21 -7.11 5.22 -11.50
N GLU A 22 -6.99 6.54 -11.39
CA GLU A 22 -7.33 7.51 -12.43
C GLU A 22 -6.26 8.60 -12.47
N LYS A 23 -6.41 9.60 -13.36
CA LYS A 23 -5.52 10.75 -13.41
C LYS A 23 -5.58 11.46 -12.05
N ASN A 24 -4.43 11.58 -11.39
CA ASN A 24 -4.26 12.24 -10.09
C ASN A 24 -5.02 11.63 -8.89
N PHE A 25 -5.66 10.47 -9.06
CA PHE A 25 -6.30 9.74 -7.97
C PHE A 25 -5.61 8.39 -7.73
N TYR A 26 -5.21 8.16 -6.48
CA TYR A 26 -4.45 7.00 -6.04
C TYR A 26 -5.14 6.33 -4.85
N TYR A 27 -5.22 5.00 -4.87
CA TYR A 27 -5.57 4.22 -3.70
C TYR A 27 -4.34 3.88 -2.88
N ILE A 28 -4.51 3.90 -1.56
CA ILE A 28 -3.54 3.43 -0.57
C ILE A 28 -3.93 1.99 -0.23
N ASN A 29 -3.12 1.03 -0.64
CA ASN A 29 -3.43 -0.39 -0.53
C ASN A 29 -2.33 -1.15 0.21
N ALA A 30 -2.72 -2.09 1.06
CA ALA A 30 -1.86 -3.18 1.52
C ALA A 30 -1.84 -4.27 0.45
N ILE A 31 -0.64 -4.63 0.00
CA ILE A 31 -0.42 -5.54 -1.13
C ILE A 31 0.70 -6.52 -0.77
N TYR A 32 0.56 -7.78 -1.18
CA TYR A 32 1.69 -8.72 -1.15
C TYR A 32 2.75 -8.29 -2.15
N LYS A 33 3.98 -8.05 -1.69
CA LYS A 33 5.09 -7.68 -2.58
C LYS A 33 5.43 -8.89 -3.45
N LYS A 34 5.16 -8.78 -4.74
CA LYS A 34 5.64 -9.70 -5.77
C LYS A 34 6.77 -9.06 -6.56
N LYS A 35 7.52 -9.86 -7.33
CA LYS A 35 8.44 -9.35 -8.36
C LYS A 35 7.68 -8.66 -9.50
N SER A 36 6.42 -9.02 -9.75
CA SER A 36 5.57 -8.37 -10.75
C SER A 36 4.98 -7.04 -10.25
N VAL A 37 4.78 -6.10 -11.18
CA VAL A 37 4.32 -4.73 -10.91
C VAL A 37 2.96 -4.71 -10.18
N ASN A 38 2.10 -5.67 -10.49
CA ASN A 38 0.73 -5.77 -9.97
C ASN A 38 0.60 -6.93 -8.96
N GLY A 39 1.07 -6.70 -7.73
CA GLY A 39 0.82 -7.61 -6.61
C GLY A 39 -0.67 -7.72 -6.25
N LYS A 40 -1.07 -8.83 -5.62
CA LYS A 40 -2.44 -9.05 -5.14
C LYS A 40 -2.76 -8.09 -4.00
N ILE A 41 -3.84 -7.32 -4.16
CA ILE A 41 -4.32 -6.39 -3.13
C ILE A 41 -4.96 -7.19 -2.00
N ILE A 42 -4.54 -6.93 -0.77
CA ILE A 42 -5.09 -7.52 0.45
C ILE A 42 -6.26 -6.66 0.93
N LYS A 43 -6.01 -5.36 1.09
CA LYS A 43 -6.98 -4.41 1.62
C LYS A 43 -6.68 -2.99 1.14
N ARG A 44 -7.74 -2.23 0.88
CA ARG A 44 -7.66 -0.78 0.69
C ARG A 44 -7.73 -0.08 2.05
N ILE A 45 -6.75 0.76 2.32
CA ILE A 45 -6.56 1.49 3.58
C ILE A 45 -7.02 2.94 3.45
N GLY A 46 -7.00 3.48 2.24
CA GLY A 46 -7.33 4.88 1.99
C GLY A 46 -7.19 5.31 0.54
N PHE A 47 -7.14 6.62 0.34
CA PHE A 47 -6.93 7.24 -0.97
C PHE A 47 -6.17 8.56 -0.84
N LEU A 48 -5.66 9.01 -1.98
CA LEU A 48 -5.00 10.28 -2.21
C LEU A 48 -5.54 10.84 -3.52
N ASN A 49 -6.09 12.05 -3.48
CA ASN A 49 -6.47 12.82 -4.65
C ASN A 49 -5.62 14.09 -4.71
N SER A 50 -4.71 14.14 -5.69
CA SER A 50 -3.77 15.24 -5.85
C SER A 50 -4.38 16.49 -6.51
N LEU A 51 -5.62 16.43 -6.99
CA LEU A 51 -6.31 17.57 -7.63
C LEU A 51 -7.07 18.46 -6.64
N ILE A 52 -7.27 17.98 -5.41
CA ILE A 52 -8.06 18.70 -4.42
C ILE A 52 -7.16 19.73 -3.74
N ASN A 53 -7.33 21.00 -4.13
CA ASN A 53 -6.66 22.13 -3.49
C ASN A 53 -7.42 22.67 -2.28
N TYR A 54 -8.69 22.27 -2.08
CA TYR A 54 -9.55 22.68 -0.99
C TYR A 54 -10.18 21.47 -0.29
N GLY A 55 -9.98 21.33 1.03
CA GLY A 55 -10.46 20.17 1.81
C GLY A 55 -9.43 19.04 1.96
N LYS A 56 -9.88 17.84 2.35
CA LYS A 56 -9.00 16.69 2.61
C LYS A 56 -8.56 16.02 1.30
N SER A 57 -7.35 16.32 0.85
CA SER A 57 -6.71 15.72 -0.34
C SER A 57 -6.32 14.24 -0.14
N PHE A 58 -6.32 13.75 1.11
CA PHE A 58 -6.06 12.36 1.43
C PHE A 58 -6.94 11.86 2.57
N PHE A 59 -7.15 10.55 2.60
CA PHE A 59 -7.77 9.85 3.72
C PHE A 59 -7.05 8.52 3.96
N ILE A 60 -6.77 8.24 5.22
CA ILE A 60 -6.15 6.99 5.67
C ILE A 60 -6.93 6.48 6.89
N ASN A 61 -7.36 5.22 6.84
CA ASN A 61 -7.86 4.54 8.04
C ASN A 61 -6.68 4.11 8.93
N TYR A 62 -6.39 4.90 9.96
CA TYR A 62 -5.27 4.65 10.87
C TYR A 62 -5.40 3.35 11.68
N LYS A 63 -6.61 2.88 11.98
CA LYS A 63 -6.82 1.59 12.67
C LYS A 63 -6.28 0.44 11.82
N ILE A 64 -6.62 0.43 10.53
CA ILE A 64 -6.16 -0.59 9.57
C ILE A 64 -4.67 -0.41 9.28
N LEU A 65 -4.21 0.84 9.09
CA LEU A 65 -2.80 1.14 8.88
C LEU A 65 -1.93 0.60 10.02
N SER A 66 -2.31 0.90 11.27
CA SER A 66 -1.60 0.47 12.47
C SER A 66 -1.56 -1.05 12.58
N PHE A 67 -2.66 -1.75 12.29
CA PHE A 67 -2.69 -3.20 12.25
C PHE A 67 -1.63 -3.78 11.31
N PHE A 68 -1.54 -3.28 10.07
CA PHE A 68 -0.55 -3.78 9.11
C PHE A 68 0.89 -3.43 9.52
N ILE A 69 1.15 -2.21 10.00
CA ILE A 69 2.49 -1.80 10.44
C ILE A 69 2.95 -2.66 11.63
N LYS A 70 2.08 -2.87 12.63
CA LYS A 70 2.38 -3.73 13.79
C LYS A 70 2.71 -5.18 13.37
N ASN A 71 2.09 -5.66 12.31
CA ASN A 71 2.34 -6.98 11.73
C ASN A 71 3.53 -6.99 10.73
N GLY A 72 4.40 -5.99 10.75
CA GLY A 72 5.63 -5.97 9.95
C GLY A 72 5.48 -5.49 8.51
N ALA A 73 4.32 -4.91 8.13
CA ALA A 73 4.17 -4.33 6.80
C ALA A 73 5.05 -3.07 6.64
N LYS A 74 5.71 -2.96 5.48
CA LYS A 74 6.53 -1.78 5.16
C LYS A 74 5.72 -0.74 4.39
N MET A 75 5.86 0.53 4.74
CA MET A 75 5.23 1.64 4.03
C MET A 75 6.16 2.20 2.95
N SER A 76 5.61 2.64 1.81
CA SER A 76 6.44 3.27 0.77
C SER A 76 6.89 4.68 1.18
N LYS A 77 8.08 5.11 0.74
CA LYS A 77 8.66 6.43 1.07
C LYS A 77 7.70 7.60 0.76
N ARG A 78 7.03 7.55 -0.40
CA ARG A 78 6.06 8.58 -0.82
C ARG A 78 4.82 8.63 0.07
N LEU A 79 4.36 7.48 0.56
CA LEU A 79 3.23 7.45 1.49
C LEU A 79 3.63 8.00 2.85
N TYR A 80 4.83 7.65 3.31
CA TYR A 80 5.37 8.14 4.56
C TYR A 80 5.52 9.67 4.58
N SER A 81 5.97 10.27 3.47
CA SER A 81 6.03 11.73 3.35
C SER A 81 4.65 12.38 3.38
N ILE A 82 3.65 11.77 2.75
CA ILE A 82 2.27 12.29 2.75
C ILE A 82 1.63 12.19 4.13
N SER A 83 1.87 11.10 4.87
CA SER A 83 1.29 10.90 6.21
C SER A 83 1.90 11.76 7.32
N LYS A 84 3.00 12.46 7.03
CA LYS A 84 3.67 13.39 7.95
C LYS A 84 3.16 14.83 7.84
N ILE A 85 2.45 15.14 6.76
CA ILE A 85 1.77 16.43 6.55
C ILE A 85 0.51 16.44 7.41
#